data_AF-A0A2Z6RDD8-F1
#
_entry.id   AF-A0A2Z6RDD8-F1
#
_cell.length_a   1.000
_cell.length_b   1.000
_cell.length_c   1.000
_cell.angle_alpha   90.00
_cell.angle_beta   90.00
_cell.angle_gamma   90.00
#
_symmetry.space_group_name_H-M   'P 1'
#
loop_
_entity.id
_entity.type
_entity.pdbx_description
1 polymer ?
#
loop_
_entity_poly.entity_id
_entity_poly.type
_entity_poly.pdbx_seq_one_letter_code
_entity_poly.pdbx_strand_id
1 'polypeptide(L)'
;MLKNVGCTRITPFNKEQSECEFWSRSSTPTVDQENLKILYKQGFINPIPVHFQNKTQIFWNSFQESMNINKSGFDGKTRILSIIAKKFSYEEIKSNLNVSNDAVCYA
;
A
#
# COMPACT_ATOMS: atom_id res chain seq x y z
N MET A 1 -24.17 8.42 -11.16
CA MET A 1 -24.59 8.49 -9.75
C MET A 1 -25.76 7.53 -9.58
N LEU A 2 -25.54 6.35 -8.99
CA LEU A 2 -26.59 5.35 -8.78
C LEU A 2 -27.63 5.92 -7.80
N LYS A 3 -28.85 6.21 -8.27
CA LYS A 3 -29.97 6.58 -7.39
C LYS A 3 -30.39 5.32 -6.63
N ASN A 4 -30.19 5.33 -5.31
CA ASN A 4 -30.53 4.23 -4.42
C ASN A 4 -32.04 3.99 -4.38
N VAL A 5 -32.49 2.84 -4.88
CA VAL A 5 -33.82 2.33 -4.57
C VAL A 5 -33.65 1.22 -3.52
N GLY A 6 -33.83 1.59 -2.24
CA GLY A 6 -33.93 0.63 -1.14
C GLY A 6 -32.62 0.10 -0.52
N CYS A 7 -31.45 0.69 -0.83
CA CYS A 7 -30.20 0.31 -0.18
C CYS A 7 -29.81 1.28 0.95
N THR A 8 -29.09 0.80 1.97
CA THR A 8 -28.50 1.60 3.05
C THR A 8 -26.98 1.48 3.01
N ARG A 9 -26.27 2.60 3.17
CA ARG A 9 -24.79 2.63 3.21
C ARG A 9 -24.33 2.02 4.54
N ILE A 10 -23.47 1.01 4.47
CA ILE A 10 -22.95 0.29 5.63
C ILE A 10 -21.41 0.31 5.72
N THR A 11 -20.74 1.13 4.90
CA THR A 11 -19.28 1.28 4.89
C THR A 11 -18.71 1.51 6.31
N PRO A 12 -17.70 0.72 6.75
CA PRO A 12 -17.19 0.78 8.12
C PRO A 12 -16.03 1.78 8.31
N PHE A 13 -15.57 2.40 7.22
CA PHE A 13 -14.45 3.35 7.17
C PHE A 13 -14.85 4.70 6.57
N ASN A 14 -14.02 5.71 6.83
CA ASN A 14 -14.24 7.06 6.30
C ASN A 14 -13.78 7.18 4.84
N LYS A 15 -14.17 8.27 4.17
CA LYS A 15 -13.81 8.51 2.76
C LYS A 15 -12.34 8.87 2.57
N GLU A 16 -11.65 9.30 3.62
CA GLU A 16 -10.21 9.58 3.60
C GLU A 16 -9.39 8.28 3.49
N GLN A 17 -9.91 7.19 4.06
CA GLN A 17 -9.30 5.87 4.01
C GLN A 17 -9.53 5.15 2.67
N SER A 18 -10.72 5.32 2.07
CA SER A 18 -11.05 4.74 0.77
C SER A 18 -12.33 5.34 0.19
N GLU A 19 -12.34 5.50 -1.13
CA GLU A 19 -13.54 5.91 -1.88
C GLU A 19 -14.58 4.79 -2.04
N CYS A 20 -14.23 3.54 -1.68
CA CYS A 20 -15.12 2.39 -1.82
C CYS A 20 -16.30 2.48 -0.84
N GLU A 21 -17.48 2.08 -1.30
CA GLU A 21 -18.68 2.07 -0.47
C GLU A 21 -19.34 0.69 -0.45
N PHE A 22 -19.75 0.26 0.75
CA PHE A 22 -20.54 -0.94 0.95
C PHE A 22 -21.99 -0.55 1.20
N TRP A 23 -22.90 -1.24 0.54
CA TRP A 23 -24.35 -0.99 0.58
C TRP A 23 -25.09 -2.29 0.86
N SER A 24 -26.05 -2.24 1.78
CA SER A 24 -26.94 -3.38 2.08
C SER A 24 -28.36 -3.10 1.57
N ARG A 25 -29.03 -4.15 1.09
CA ARG A 25 -30.47 -4.19 0.78
C ARG A 25 -31.28 -4.93 1.86
N SER A 26 -30.62 -5.31 2.95
CA SER A 26 -31.27 -5.99 4.08
C SER A 26 -32.35 -5.08 4.68
N SER A 27 -33.41 -5.70 5.20
CA SER A 27 -34.39 -5.00 6.03
C SER A 27 -33.80 -4.54 7.36
N THR A 28 -32.68 -5.12 7.79
CA THR A 28 -31.94 -4.77 9.01
C THR A 28 -30.47 -4.43 8.70
N PRO A 29 -30.21 -3.32 7.99
CA PRO A 29 -28.86 -2.95 7.54
C PRO A 29 -27.90 -2.62 8.69
N THR A 30 -28.42 -2.36 9.89
CA THR A 30 -27.63 -2.14 11.11
C THR A 30 -26.85 -3.38 11.54
N VAL A 31 -27.44 -4.57 11.40
CA VAL A 31 -26.75 -5.83 11.72
C VAL A 31 -25.59 -6.06 10.77
N ASP A 32 -25.81 -5.84 9.47
CA ASP A 32 -24.74 -5.93 8.46
C ASP A 32 -23.63 -4.93 8.74
N GLN A 33 -23.99 -3.69 9.12
CA GLN A 33 -23.04 -2.65 9.45
C GLN A 33 -22.17 -3.03 10.66
N GLU A 34 -22.77 -3.56 11.74
CA GLU A 34 -22.00 -3.98 12.92
C GLU A 34 -21.08 -5.17 12.63
N ASN A 35 -21.57 -6.18 11.90
CA ASN A 35 -20.73 -7.29 11.46
C ASN A 35 -19.56 -6.82 10.60
N LEU A 36 -19.81 -5.91 9.65
CA LEU A 36 -18.78 -5.36 8.78
C LEU A 36 -17.76 -4.52 9.57
N LYS A 37 -18.20 -3.77 10.58
CA LYS A 37 -17.30 -3.06 11.52
C LYS A 37 -16.42 -4.03 12.31
N ILE A 38 -16.96 -5.15 12.80
CA ILE A 38 -16.17 -6.15 13.53
C ILE A 38 -15.09 -6.74 12.62
N LEU A 39 -15.45 -7.17 11.42
CA LEU A 39 -14.51 -7.73 10.45
C LEU A 39 -13.42 -6.72 10.05
N TYR A 40 -13.79 -5.44 9.89
CA TYR A 40 -12.83 -4.36 9.65
C TYR A 40 -11.86 -4.17 10.82
N LYS A 41 -12.37 -4.09 12.06
CA LYS A 41 -11.52 -3.97 13.26
C LYS A 41 -10.60 -5.16 13.48
N GLN A 42 -11.02 -6.36 13.07
CA GLN A 42 -10.22 -7.58 13.15
C GLN A 42 -9.23 -7.74 11.97
N GLY A 43 -9.21 -6.81 11.01
CA GLY A 43 -8.28 -6.84 9.87
C GLY A 43 -8.68 -7.79 8.74
N PHE A 44 -9.88 -8.37 8.77
CA PHE A 44 -10.39 -9.22 7.68
C PHE A 44 -10.83 -8.41 6.45
N ILE A 45 -11.11 -7.11 6.63
CA ILE A 45 -11.52 -6.21 5.54
C ILE A 45 -10.44 -5.17 5.31
N ASN A 46 -9.90 -5.14 4.09
CA ASN A 46 -9.02 -4.08 3.65
C ASN A 46 -9.85 -2.97 2.99
N PRO A 47 -9.77 -1.72 3.48
CA PRO A 47 -10.49 -0.59 2.88
C PRO A 47 -9.99 -0.27 1.46
N ILE A 48 -8.74 -0.62 1.14
CA ILE A 48 -8.12 -0.38 -0.16
C ILE A 48 -8.14 -1.70 -0.93
N PRO A 49 -8.95 -1.82 -2.01
CA PRO A 49 -8.95 -3.03 -2.81
C PRO A 49 -7.54 -3.30 -3.37
N VAL A 50 -7.19 -4.58 -3.52
CA VAL A 50 -5.84 -5.01 -3.94
C VAL A 50 -5.40 -4.43 -5.29
N HIS A 51 -6.34 -4.03 -6.15
CA HIS A 51 -6.05 -3.36 -7.43
C HIS A 51 -5.84 -1.84 -7.30
N PHE A 52 -6.31 -1.21 -6.22
CA PHE A 52 -5.99 0.17 -5.86
C PHE A 52 -4.69 0.28 -5.05
N GLN A 53 -4.21 -0.82 -4.49
CA GLN A 53 -2.88 -0.86 -3.89
C GLN A 53 -1.85 -0.63 -4.98
N ASN A 54 -1.13 0.49 -4.90
CA ASN A 54 0.01 0.74 -5.76
C ASN A 54 1.13 -0.23 -5.36
N LYS A 55 1.10 -1.45 -5.92
CA LYS A 55 2.06 -2.51 -5.63
C LYS A 55 3.49 -2.06 -5.88
N THR A 56 3.69 -1.18 -6.86
CA THR A 56 4.97 -0.54 -7.13
C THR A 56 5.42 0.33 -5.95
N GLN A 57 4.54 1.17 -5.40
CA GLN A 57 4.83 1.98 -4.22
C GLN A 57 5.11 1.11 -2.98
N ILE A 58 4.30 0.07 -2.75
CA ILE A 58 4.51 -0.86 -1.63
C ILE A 58 5.86 -1.54 -1.74
N PHE A 59 6.19 -2.06 -2.92
CA PHE A 59 7.49 -2.67 -3.20
C PHE A 59 8.64 -1.70 -2.91
N TRP A 60 8.57 -0.47 -3.43
CA TRP A 60 9.63 0.52 -3.24
C TRP A 60 9.77 0.96 -1.78
N ASN A 61 8.67 1.12 -1.04
CA ASN A 61 8.69 1.42 0.39
C ASN A 61 9.35 0.28 1.19
N SER A 62 8.94 -0.96 0.95
CA SER A 62 9.54 -2.13 1.61
C SER A 62 11.02 -2.30 1.26
N PHE A 63 11.39 -2.01 0.01
CA PHE A 63 12.79 -2.02 -0.42
C PHE A 63 13.60 -0.94 0.31
N GLN A 64 13.09 0.29 0.41
CA GLN A 64 13.73 1.38 1.16
C GLN A 64 13.92 1.03 2.64
N GLU A 65 12.91 0.44 3.28
CA GLU A 65 12.99 -0.01 4.68
C GLU A 65 14.09 -1.05 4.87
N SER A 66 14.17 -2.04 3.98
CA SER A 66 15.23 -3.06 4.01
C SER A 66 16.64 -2.46 3.90
N MET A 67 16.80 -1.41 3.09
CA MET A 67 18.07 -0.69 2.94
C MET A 67 18.42 0.13 4.19
N ASN A 68 17.44 0.73 4.86
CA ASN A 68 17.65 1.48 6.11
C ASN A 68 18.06 0.57 7.27
N ILE A 69 17.58 -0.67 7.28
CA ILE A 69 17.99 -1.70 8.26
C ILE A 69 19.39 -2.22 7.92
N ASN A 70 19.72 -2.37 6.64
CA ASN A 70 20.99 -2.91 6.15
C ASN A 70 21.89 -1.82 5.52
N LYS A 71 22.30 -0.82 6.32
CA LYS A 71 22.96 0.40 5.82
C LYS A 71 24.26 0.17 5.03
N SER A 72 24.93 -0.96 5.22
CA SER A 72 26.17 -1.29 4.52
C SER A 72 26.39 -2.80 4.55
N GLY A 73 26.63 -3.43 3.40
CA GLY A 73 27.22 -4.76 3.40
C GLY A 73 28.61 -4.68 4.05
N PHE A 74 28.84 -5.47 5.10
CA PHE A 74 30.09 -5.53 5.87
C PHE A 74 31.28 -6.14 5.09
N ASP A 75 31.06 -6.63 3.87
CA ASP A 75 31.88 -7.71 3.30
C ASP A 75 32.16 -7.58 1.79
N GLY A 76 32.16 -6.35 1.24
CA GLY A 76 32.54 -6.12 -0.16
C GLY A 76 31.63 -6.75 -1.22
N LYS A 77 30.42 -7.20 -0.86
CA LYS A 77 29.42 -7.71 -1.81
C LYS A 77 28.78 -6.55 -2.58
N THR A 78 28.58 -6.75 -3.88
CA THR A 78 27.91 -5.76 -4.76
C THR A 78 26.60 -5.31 -4.13
N ARG A 79 26.46 -4.00 -3.86
CA ARG A 79 25.22 -3.42 -3.33
C ARG A 79 24.08 -3.73 -4.30
N ILE A 80 22.94 -4.19 -3.78
CA ILE A 80 21.75 -4.53 -4.60
C ILE A 80 21.39 -3.35 -5.51
N LEU A 81 21.53 -2.12 -5.01
CA LEU A 81 21.33 -0.89 -5.79
C LEU A 81 22.30 -0.74 -6.97
N SER A 82 23.57 -1.11 -6.82
CA SER A 82 24.54 -1.08 -7.92
C SER A 82 24.26 -2.13 -9.00
N ILE A 83 23.56 -3.23 -8.66
CA ILE A 83 23.05 -4.19 -9.64
C ILE A 83 21.84 -3.62 -10.38
N ILE A 84 20.91 -3.00 -9.66
CA ILE A 84 19.69 -2.38 -10.22
C ILE A 84 20.04 -1.17 -11.11
N ALA A 85 21.05 -0.38 -10.73
CA ALA A 85 21.56 0.77 -11.52
C ALA A 85 22.12 0.39 -12.89
N LYS A 86 22.38 -0.91 -13.16
CA LYS A 86 22.71 -1.40 -14.51
C LYS A 86 21.50 -1.47 -15.43
N LYS A 87 20.27 -1.43 -14.87
CA LYS A 87 19.00 -1.59 -15.58
C LYS A 87 18.10 -0.36 -15.50
N PHE A 88 18.32 0.50 -14.52
CA PHE A 88 17.56 1.74 -14.29
C PHE A 88 18.52 2.91 -14.09
N SER A 89 18.12 4.10 -14.51
CA SER A 89 18.90 5.31 -14.29
C SER A 89 18.97 5.67 -12.80
N TYR A 90 20.04 6.38 -12.42
CA TYR A 90 20.21 6.88 -11.06
C TYR A 90 19.03 7.77 -10.62
N GLU A 91 18.48 8.58 -11.52
CA GLU A 91 17.33 9.44 -11.24
C GLU A 91 16.05 8.65 -11.00
N GLU A 92 15.81 7.56 -11.75
CA GLU A 92 14.67 6.67 -11.50
C GLU A 92 14.77 6.00 -10.13
N ILE A 93 15.97 5.52 -9.76
CA ILE A 93 16.21 4.89 -8.46
C ILE A 93 16.00 5.90 -7.33
N LYS A 94 16.54 7.11 -7.48
CA LYS A 94 16.42 8.19 -6.50
C LYS A 94 14.97 8.64 -6.32
N SER A 95 14.23 8.79 -7.42
CA SER A 95 12.82 9.20 -7.39
C SER A 95 11.93 8.15 -6.70
N ASN A 96 12.14 6.86 -6.99
CA ASN A 96 11.32 5.79 -6.43
C ASN A 96 11.67 5.43 -4.98
N LEU A 97 12.94 5.58 -4.58
CA LEU A 97 13.43 5.15 -3.26
C LEU A 97 13.78 6.30 -2.30
N ASN A 98 13.84 7.53 -2.77
CA ASN A 98 14.23 8.71 -1.98
C ASN A 98 15.51 8.49 -1.14
N VAL A 99 16.53 7.88 -1.75
CA VAL A 99 17.82 7.57 -1.11
C VAL A 99 18.93 8.52 -1.58
N SER A 100 19.98 8.66 -0.76
CA SER A 100 21.17 9.46 -1.13
C SER A 100 22.02 8.76 -2.20
N ASN A 101 22.82 9.53 -2.92
CA ASN A 101 23.75 8.98 -3.93
C ASN A 101 24.73 7.98 -3.30
N ASP A 102 25.14 8.19 -2.06
CA ASP A 102 26.04 7.28 -1.33
C ASP A 102 25.44 5.88 -1.12
N ALA A 103 24.12 5.74 -1.14
CA ALA A 103 23.44 4.45 -1.09
C ALA A 103 23.52 3.70 -2.44
N VAL A 104 23.59 4.44 -3.55
CA VAL A 104 23.62 3.90 -4.91
C VAL A 104 25.07 3.70 -5.41
N CYS A 105 26.02 4.47 -4.87
CA CYS A 105 27.42 4.49 -5.30
C CYS A 105 28.25 3.26 -4.86
N TYR A 106 29.12 2.87 -5.80
CA TYR A 106 30.15 1.83 -5.85
C TYR A 106 29.73 0.35 -5.88
N ALA A 107 29.85 -0.22 -7.09
CA ALA A 107 30.54 -1.49 -7.30
C ALA A 107 31.98 -1.17 -7.72
#